data_AF-G8TB89-F1
#
_entry.id   AF-G8TB89-F1
#
_cell.length_a   1.000
_cell.length_b   1.000
_cell.length_c   1.000
_cell.angle_alpha   90.00
_cell.angle_beta   90.00
_cell.angle_gamma   90.00
#
_symmetry.space_group_name_H-M   'P 1'
#
loop_
_entity.id
_entity.type
_entity.pdbx_description
1 polymer ?
#
loop_
_entity_poly.entity_id
_entity_poly.type
_entity_poly.pdbx_seq_one_letter_code
_entity_poly.pdbx_strand_id
1 'polypeptide(L)' 'MGLMEDDVKDFLKRIVWTVSSGFLWLTITVGIGAYAGLLVPEHGLRVSNIIFYIWGVGSLAALIYMYTRIWRKKFPHG' A
#
# COMPACT_ATOMS: atom_id res chain seq x y z
N MET A 1 9.52 -32.11 12.70
CA MET A 1 9.12 -30.78 13.20
C MET A 1 9.88 -29.75 12.38
N GLY A 2 9.39 -29.16 11.31
CA GLY A 2 8.15 -29.33 10.55
C GLY A 2 8.25 -28.35 9.38
N LEU A 3 8.72 -28.79 8.20
CA LEU A 3 8.94 -27.92 7.03
C LEU A 3 7.70 -27.08 6.68
N MET A 4 6.52 -27.67 6.89
CA MET A 4 5.22 -27.01 6.74
C MET A 4 4.99 -25.85 7.72
N GLU A 5 5.54 -25.91 8.94
CA GLU A 5 5.40 -24.86 9.95
C GLU A 5 6.26 -23.63 9.59
N ASP A 6 7.45 -23.86 9.02
CA ASP A 6 8.34 -22.79 8.57
C ASP A 6 7.81 -22.09 7.31
N ASP A 7 7.27 -22.85 6.35
CA ASP A 7 6.60 -22.30 5.16
C ASP A 7 5.37 -21.44 5.53
N VAL A 8 4.56 -21.91 6.48
CA VAL A 8 3.38 -21.16 6.97
C VAL A 8 3.82 -19.89 7.70
N LYS A 9 4.88 -19.95 8.52
CA LYS A 9 5.43 -18.76 9.19
C LYS A 9 5.95 -17.73 8.19
N ASP A 10 6.66 -18.15 7.15
CA ASP A 10 7.16 -17.26 6.11
C ASP A 10 6.02 -16.63 5.29
N PHE A 11 4.97 -17.40 5.01
CA PHE A 11 3.77 -16.90 4.35
C PHE A 11 3.03 -15.86 5.19
N LEU A 12 2.78 -16.15 6.47
CA LEU A 12 2.14 -15.21 7.40
C LEU A 12 2.98 -13.95 7.60
N LYS A 13 4.29 -14.09 7.80
CA LYS A 13 5.21 -12.95 7.94
C LYS A 13 5.16 -12.04 6.73
N ARG A 14 5.03 -12.60 5.53
CA ARG A 14 4.89 -11.85 4.28
C ARG A 14 3.55 -11.13 4.19
N ILE A 15 2.44 -11.78 4.54
CA ILE A 15 1.12 -11.14 4.59
C ILE A 15 1.18 -9.96 5.56
N VAL A 16 1.65 -10.19 6.78
CA VAL A 16 1.79 -9.14 7.79
C VAL A 16 2.64 -8.00 7.24
N TRP A 17 3.79 -8.27 6.63
CA TRP A 17 4.63 -7.22 6.03
C TRP A 17 3.93 -6.42 4.94
N THR A 18 3.19 -7.09 4.04
CA THR A 18 2.46 -6.41 2.95
C THR A 18 1.29 -5.60 3.48
N VAL A 19 0.53 -6.12 4.45
CA VAL A 19 -0.62 -5.43 5.06
C VAL A 19 -0.14 -4.27 5.91
N SER A 20 0.87 -4.48 6.77
CA SER A 20 1.46 -3.42 7.61
C SER A 20 2.06 -2.30 6.75
N SER A 21 2.76 -2.63 5.67
CA SER A 21 3.31 -1.62 4.76
C SER A 21 2.22 -0.86 4.00
N GLY A 22 1.15 -1.55 3.57
CA GLY A 22 -0.03 -0.91 2.98
C GLY A 22 -0.75 0.01 3.97
N PHE A 23 -0.90 -0.41 5.22
CA PHE A 23 -1.46 0.41 6.29
C PHE A 23 -0.60 1.63 6.60
N LEU A 24 0.72 1.45 6.71
CA LEU A 24 1.66 2.55 6.91
C LEU A 24 1.55 3.56 5.77
N TRP A 25 1.47 3.07 4.53
CA TRP A 25 1.30 3.92 3.35
C TRP A 25 0.00 4.70 3.38
N LEU A 26 -1.11 4.06 3.72
CA LEU A 26 -2.41 4.72 3.88
C LEU A 26 -2.38 5.78 4.99
N THR A 27 -1.82 5.46 6.16
CA THR A 27 -1.72 6.41 7.28
C THR A 27 -0.90 7.63 6.91
N ILE A 28 0.24 7.45 6.24
CA ILE A 28 1.07 8.58 5.77
C ILE A 28 0.31 9.41 4.74
N THR A 29 -0.32 8.76 3.76
CA THR A 29 -1.06 9.45 2.70
C THR A 29 -2.21 10.26 3.29
N VAL A 30 -3.07 9.64 4.10
CA VAL A 30 -4.19 10.30 4.77
C VAL A 30 -3.71 11.38 5.73
N GLY A 31 -2.64 11.14 6.48
CA GLY A 31 -2.05 12.13 7.39
C GLY A 31 -1.56 13.38 6.67
N ILE A 32 -0.85 13.21 5.55
CA ILE A 32 -0.41 14.33 4.70
C ILE A 32 -1.63 15.05 4.11
N GLY A 33 -2.62 14.31 3.60
CA GLY A 33 -3.85 14.88 3.05
C GLY A 33 -4.65 15.68 4.08
N ALA A 34 -4.73 15.18 5.32
CA ALA A 34 -5.41 15.84 6.42
C ALA A 34 -4.66 17.09 6.87
N TYR A 35 -3.35 16.98 7.07
CA TYR A 35 -2.50 18.09 7.51
C TYR A 35 -2.49 19.25 6.50
N ALA A 36 -2.43 18.93 5.21
CA ALA A 36 -2.43 19.92 4.14
C ALA A 36 -3.83 20.46 3.80
N GLY A 37 -4.89 20.01 4.48
CA GLY A 37 -6.28 20.40 4.17
C GLY A 37 -6.75 19.98 2.78
N LEU A 38 -6.12 18.94 2.21
CA LEU A 38 -6.39 18.46 0.85
C LEU A 38 -7.52 17.41 0.81
N LEU A 39 -7.93 16.88 1.96
CA LEU A 39 -9.01 15.88 2.06
C LEU A 39 -10.40 16.46 1.82
N VAL A 40 -10.64 17.72 2.19
CA VAL A 40 -11.94 18.39 2.06
C VAL A 40 -11.73 19.70 1.33
N PRO A 41 -12.17 19.84 0.07
CA PRO A 41 -12.06 21.10 -0.66
C PRO A 41 -13.09 22.12 -0.11
N GLU A 42 -12.70 22.93 0.88
CA GLU A 42 -13.58 23.95 1.50
C GLU A 42 -13.90 25.14 0.58
N HIS A 43 -13.01 25.49 -0.35
CA HIS A 43 -13.17 26.64 -1.26
C HIS A 43 -12.97 26.28 -2.76
N GLY A 44 -13.29 25.04 -3.13
CA GLY A 44 -13.21 24.53 -4.51
C GLY A 44 -12.02 23.62 -4.78
N LEU A 45 -12.04 22.93 -5.93
CA LEU A 45 -10.99 22.01 -6.37
C LEU A 45 -9.69 22.78 -6.67
N ARG A 46 -8.76 22.80 -5.71
CA ARG A 46 -7.42 23.33 -5.92
C ARG A 46 -6.56 22.31 -6.67
N VAL A 47 -5.63 22.82 -7.48
CA VAL A 47 -4.63 22.02 -8.22
C VAL A 47 -3.85 21.10 -7.28
N SER A 48 -3.59 21.54 -6.05
CA SER A 48 -2.95 20.74 -4.99
C SER A 48 -3.73 19.47 -4.65
N ASN A 49 -5.06 19.52 -4.59
CA ASN A 49 -5.89 18.35 -4.30
C ASN A 49 -5.83 17.36 -5.47
N ILE A 50 -5.91 17.85 -6.71
CA ILE A 50 -5.85 17.02 -7.92
C ILE A 50 -4.52 16.27 -8.00
N ILE A 51 -3.41 16.98 -7.81
CA ILE A 51 -2.07 16.36 -7.79
C ILE A 51 -1.98 15.34 -6.66
N PHE A 52 -2.50 15.66 -5.48
CA PHE A 52 -2.50 14.76 -4.32
C PHE A 52 -3.32 13.49 -4.57
N TYR A 53 -4.50 13.58 -5.17
CA TYR A 53 -5.30 12.41 -5.52
C TYR A 53 -4.65 11.56 -6.61
N ILE A 54 -4.10 12.17 -7.66
CA ILE A 54 -3.39 11.44 -8.73
C ILE A 54 -2.16 10.74 -8.14
N TRP A 55 -1.40 11.42 -7.30
CA TRP A 55 -0.25 10.84 -6.61
C TRP A 55 -0.66 9.72 -5.65
N GLY A 56 -1.70 9.93 -4.83
CA GLY A 56 -2.19 8.93 -3.87
C GLY A 56 -2.73 7.67 -4.55
N VAL A 57 -3.52 7.82 -5.61
CA VAL A 57 -4.02 6.68 -6.40
C VAL A 57 -2.90 6.00 -7.17
N GLY A 58 -2.00 6.78 -7.80
CA GLY A 58 -0.88 6.24 -8.55
C GLY A 58 0.11 5.45 -7.69
N SER A 59 0.46 5.99 -6.53
CA SER A 59 1.33 5.32 -5.54
C SER A 59 0.67 4.08 -4.94
N LEU A 60 -0.64 4.10 -4.67
CA LEU A 60 -1.37 2.92 -4.22
C LEU A 60 -1.36 1.82 -5.29
N ALA A 61 -1.65 2.17 -6.54
CA ALA A 61 -1.59 1.23 -7.66
C ALA A 61 -0.18 0.66 -7.86
N ALA A 62 0.86 1.49 -7.75
CA ALA A 62 2.26 1.06 -7.81
C ALA A 62 2.63 0.10 -6.66
N LEU A 63 2.13 0.36 -5.45
CA LEU A 63 2.36 -0.48 -4.27
C LEU A 63 1.68 -1.85 -4.42
N ILE A 64 0.43 -1.88 -4.88
CA ILE A 64 -0.28 -3.13 -5.21
C ILE A 64 0.42 -3.88 -6.34
N TYR A 65 0.89 -3.17 -7.38
CA TYR A 65 1.65 -3.76 -8.47
C TYR A 65 2.98 -4.36 -8.00
N MET A 66 3.71 -3.67 -7.12
CA MET A 66 4.93 -4.21 -6.52
C MET A 66 4.63 -5.47 -5.70
N TYR A 67 3.59 -5.47 -4.88
CA TYR A 67 3.21 -6.66 -4.13
C TYR A 67 2.85 -7.81 -5.07
N THR A 68 1.90 -7.63 -5.99
CA THR A 68 1.53 -8.68 -6.95
C THR A 68 2.73 -9.20 -7.75
N ARG A 69 3.68 -8.34 -8.13
CA ARG A 69 4.92 -8.75 -8.82
C ARG A 69 5.87 -9.56 -7.94
N ILE A 70 6.08 -9.13 -6.69
CA ILE A 70 6.92 -9.86 -5.72
C ILE A 70 6.28 -11.22 -5.42
N TRP A 71 4.96 -11.28 -5.29
CA TRP A 71 4.20 -12.51 -5.06
C TRP A 71 4.28 -13.47 -6.26
N ARG A 72 4.17 -12.97 -7.50
CA ARG A 72 4.36 -13.77 -8.73
C ARG A 72 5.78 -14.31 -8.93
N LYS A 73 6.82 -13.55 -8.58
CA LYS A 73 8.21 -14.00 -8.81
C LYS A 73 8.65 -15.16 -7.90
N LYS A 74 8.04 -15.28 -6.71
CA LYS A 74 8.46 -16.27 -5.70
C LYS A 74 7.64 -17.56 -5.70
N PHE A 75 6.48 -17.56 -6.38
CA PHE A 75 5.68 -18.75 -6.66
C PHE A 75 5.56 -18.93 -8.18
N PRO A 76 6.61 -19.38 -8.89
CA PRO A 76 6.48 -19.87 -10.26
C PRO A 76 5.72 -21.21 -10.24
N HIS A 77 4.41 -21.15 -10.06
CA HIS A 77 3.49 -22.29 -10.00
C HIS A 77 3.76 -23.31 -8.87
N GLY A 78 2.72 -24.05 -8.51
CA GLY A 78 2.81 -25.16 -7.55
C GLY A 78 3.51 -26.37 -8.14
#